data_AF-A0A2M7NQ18-F1
#
_entry.id   AF-A0A2M7NQ18-F1
#
_cell.length_a   1.000
_cell.length_b   1.000
_cell.length_c   1.000
_cell.angle_alpha   90.00
_cell.angle_beta   90.00
_cell.angle_gamma   90.00
#
_symmetry.space_group_name_H-M   'P 1'
#
loop_
_entity.id
_entity.type
_entity.pdbx_description
1 polymer ?
#
loop_
_entity_poly.entity_id
_entity_poly.type
_entity_poly.pdbx_seq_one_letter_code
_entity_poly.pdbx_strand_id
1 'polypeptide(L)'
;MSLFIPTYFSPISQYAEIVKSDKIVFEMEDNFQKQSFRNRCYIYNGNGKQLLSIPVKNPETNGRKKTKDTLIENDFPWQDQHFKSLQTSYRVSPYFEFFEDDIAPLFQKKYKFLHDINIDTFLFVADALQIEPSFSKTITYQLETLEKDGRFLAEKNLQPEKEFLKYKQMFDDKHGFIPNLSILDLLFMEGPNAVSFF
;
A
#
# COMPACT_ATOMS: atom_id res chain seq x y z
N MET A 1 -20.62 5.25 -0.03
CA MET A 1 -19.38 5.42 0.76
C MET A 1 -18.72 4.04 0.84
N SER A 2 -17.42 3.96 1.08
CA SER A 2 -16.69 2.68 1.06
C SER A 2 -15.68 2.63 2.20
N LEU A 3 -15.64 1.51 2.91
CA LEU A 3 -14.82 1.32 4.09
C LEU A 3 -13.58 0.49 3.76
N PHE A 4 -12.39 1.01 4.07
CA PHE A 4 -11.11 0.35 3.81
C PHE A 4 -10.22 0.36 5.04
N ILE A 5 -9.23 -0.53 5.09
CA ILE A 5 -8.11 -0.43 6.02
C ILE A 5 -6.99 0.33 5.32
N PRO A 6 -6.39 1.37 5.93
CA PRO A 6 -5.22 2.02 5.36
C PRO A 6 -4.03 1.04 5.42
N THR A 7 -3.33 0.86 4.31
CA THR A 7 -2.25 -0.14 4.15
C THR A 7 -1.00 0.47 3.55
N TYR A 8 0.14 -0.21 3.65
CA TYR A 8 1.42 0.29 3.18
C TYR A 8 1.55 0.00 1.69
N PHE A 9 1.46 1.02 0.83
CA PHE A 9 1.47 0.89 -0.64
C PHE A 9 0.63 -0.31 -1.11
N SER A 10 -0.68 -0.21 -0.88
CA SER A 10 -1.66 -1.27 -1.10
C SER A 10 -1.55 -1.93 -2.49
N PRO A 11 -2.03 -3.18 -2.63
CA PRO A 11 -2.14 -3.80 -3.94
C PRO A 11 -3.04 -3.01 -4.89
N ILE A 12 -2.84 -3.20 -6.20
CA ILE A 12 -3.66 -2.60 -7.26
C ILE A 12 -5.16 -2.87 -7.04
N SER A 13 -5.52 -4.04 -6.52
CA SER A 13 -6.91 -4.40 -6.19
C SER A 13 -7.57 -3.40 -5.22
N GLN A 14 -6.84 -2.93 -4.21
CA GLN A 14 -7.36 -2.00 -3.23
C GLN A 14 -7.56 -0.61 -3.84
N TYR A 15 -6.58 -0.13 -4.62
CA TYR A 15 -6.70 1.18 -5.29
C TYR A 15 -7.78 1.19 -6.37
N ALA A 16 -7.99 0.08 -7.08
CA ALA A 16 -9.08 -0.05 -8.04
C ALA A 16 -10.46 0.14 -7.38
N GLU A 17 -10.65 -0.34 -6.16
CA GLU A 17 -11.89 -0.13 -5.40
C GLU A 17 -11.96 1.27 -4.79
N ILE A 18 -10.84 1.83 -4.35
CA ILE A 18 -10.74 3.21 -3.83
C ILE A 18 -11.14 4.21 -4.92
N VAL A 19 -10.59 4.10 -6.13
CA VAL A 19 -10.88 5.05 -7.23
C VAL A 19 -12.34 4.99 -7.68
N LYS A 20 -13.00 3.84 -7.54
CA LYS A 20 -14.43 3.67 -7.84
C LYS A 20 -15.36 4.16 -6.73
N SER A 21 -14.81 4.65 -5.61
CA SER A 21 -15.59 5.03 -4.43
C SER A 21 -15.79 6.54 -4.36
N ASP A 22 -17.05 6.98 -4.26
CA ASP A 22 -17.37 8.42 -4.12
C ASP A 22 -16.85 9.03 -2.81
N LYS A 23 -16.79 8.22 -1.75
CA LYS A 23 -16.35 8.63 -0.41
C LYS A 23 -15.59 7.51 0.26
N ILE A 24 -14.38 7.82 0.72
CA ILE A 24 -13.47 6.88 1.36
C ILE A 24 -13.58 7.04 2.88
N VAL A 25 -13.76 5.92 3.59
CA VAL A 25 -13.61 5.85 5.05
C VAL A 25 -12.49 4.89 5.37
N PHE A 26 -11.51 5.34 6.15
CA PHE A 26 -10.51 4.45 6.73
C PHE A 26 -10.96 3.98 8.11
N GLU A 27 -11.04 2.66 8.26
CA GLU A 27 -11.25 1.99 9.55
C GLU A 27 -9.95 2.07 10.37
N MET A 28 -9.97 2.90 11.42
CA MET A 28 -8.83 3.17 12.29
C MET A 28 -8.84 2.37 13.59
N GLU A 29 -9.96 1.71 13.91
CA GLU A 29 -10.18 1.02 15.18
C GLU A 29 -10.01 -0.50 15.08
N ASP A 30 -9.44 -0.99 13.98
CA ASP A 30 -9.18 -2.41 13.79
C ASP A 30 -8.02 -2.93 14.65
N ASN A 31 -7.89 -4.25 14.69
CA ASN A 31 -6.78 -4.93 15.34
C ASN A 31 -5.69 -5.27 14.33
N PHE A 32 -4.44 -5.16 14.75
CA PHE A 32 -3.30 -5.48 13.91
C PHE A 32 -3.29 -6.97 13.54
N GLN A 33 -3.36 -7.23 12.24
CA GLN A 33 -3.29 -8.57 11.64
C GLN A 33 -1.86 -8.81 11.14
N LYS A 34 -1.19 -9.83 11.68
CA LYS A 34 0.14 -10.23 11.20
C LYS A 34 0.06 -10.74 9.77
N GLN A 35 1.13 -10.52 9.01
CA GLN A 35 1.23 -10.93 7.62
C GLN A 35 0.17 -10.33 6.68
N SER A 36 -0.37 -9.16 7.01
CA SER A 36 -1.32 -8.41 6.18
C SER A 36 -0.64 -7.25 5.45
N PHE A 37 -1.34 -6.61 4.53
CA PHE A 37 -0.86 -5.44 3.80
C PHE A 37 -0.76 -4.17 4.67
N ARG A 38 -1.22 -4.21 5.93
CA ARG A 38 -1.06 -3.10 6.89
C ARG A 38 0.40 -2.65 7.01
N ASN A 39 1.34 -3.60 6.98
CA ASN A 39 2.77 -3.32 7.09
C ASN A 39 3.60 -3.96 5.97
N ARG A 40 2.98 -4.38 4.86
CA ARG A 40 3.66 -5.12 3.79
C ARG A 40 3.16 -4.66 2.43
N CYS A 41 4.03 -4.70 1.44
CA CYS A 41 3.66 -4.65 0.03
C CYS A 41 4.58 -5.55 -0.80
N TYR A 42 4.17 -5.87 -2.03
CA TYR A 42 4.99 -6.66 -2.95
C TYR A 42 5.35 -5.80 -4.16
N ILE A 43 6.62 -5.78 -4.53
CA ILE A 43 7.13 -5.12 -5.73
C ILE A 43 7.74 -6.16 -6.67
N TYR A 44 8.12 -5.73 -7.88
CA TYR A 44 8.81 -6.56 -8.86
C TYR A 44 10.28 -6.16 -8.97
N ASN A 45 11.19 -7.08 -8.72
CA ASN A 45 12.62 -6.89 -8.96
C ASN A 45 13.19 -7.95 -9.93
N GLY A 46 14.49 -7.87 -10.22
CA GLY A 46 15.16 -8.81 -11.12
C GLY A 46 15.11 -10.29 -10.69
N ASN A 47 14.79 -10.58 -9.43
CA ASN A 47 14.62 -11.93 -8.87
C ASN A 47 13.13 -12.34 -8.74
N GLY A 48 12.19 -11.56 -9.28
CA GLY A 48 10.77 -11.83 -9.20
C GLY A 48 10.05 -10.98 -8.15
N LYS A 49 9.04 -11.58 -7.51
CA LYS A 49 8.21 -10.92 -6.50
C LYS A 49 9.00 -10.67 -5.21
N GLN A 50 9.24 -9.40 -4.88
CA GLN A 50 9.93 -9.01 -3.64
C GLN A 50 8.94 -8.48 -2.60
N LEU A 51 9.06 -8.95 -1.36
CA LEU A 51 8.34 -8.42 -0.21
C LEU A 51 9.09 -7.23 0.39
N LEU A 52 8.39 -6.11 0.59
CA LEU A 52 8.79 -5.05 1.50
C LEU A 52 7.91 -5.12 2.75
N SER A 53 8.52 -5.11 3.94
CA SER A 53 7.79 -5.26 5.20
C SER A 53 8.30 -4.27 6.23
N ILE A 54 7.44 -3.35 6.67
CA ILE A 54 7.75 -2.45 7.77
C ILE A 54 7.85 -3.29 9.05
N PRO A 55 9.00 -3.28 9.75
CA PRO A 55 9.15 -3.98 11.02
C PRO A 55 8.34 -3.25 12.10
N VAL A 56 7.64 -4.01 12.92
CA VAL A 56 6.80 -3.47 14.00
C VAL A 56 7.18 -4.12 15.31
N LYS A 57 7.07 -3.37 16.41
CA LYS A 57 7.36 -3.88 17.75
C LYS A 57 6.35 -4.95 18.14
N ASN A 58 6.83 -6.02 18.76
CA ASN A 58 5.95 -7.04 19.32
C ASN A 58 5.04 -6.41 20.40
N PRO A 59 3.77 -6.86 20.52
CA PRO A 59 2.94 -6.43 21.62
C PRO A 59 3.57 -6.89 22.95
N GLU A 60 3.68 -5.97 23.92
CA GLU A 60 4.19 -6.28 25.26
C GLU A 60 3.20 -7.11 26.08
N THR A 61 1.93 -7.16 25.70
CA THR A 61 0.87 -7.89 26.38
C THR A 61 0.20 -8.90 25.46
N ASN A 62 -0.30 -10.01 26.02
CA ASN A 62 -0.98 -11.11 25.31
C ASN A 62 -2.36 -10.74 24.70
N GLY A 63 -2.65 -9.45 24.49
CA GLY A 63 -3.90 -8.93 23.97
C GLY A 63 -3.86 -8.60 22.48
N ARG A 64 -5.06 -8.45 21.87
CA ARG A 64 -5.19 -7.86 20.53
C ARG A 64 -4.81 -6.38 20.60
N LYS A 65 -3.81 -5.98 19.83
CA LYS A 65 -3.34 -4.60 19.74
C LYS A 65 -4.04 -3.90 18.56
N LYS A 66 -4.56 -2.69 18.79
CA LYS A 66 -5.13 -1.89 17.69
C LYS A 66 -4.03 -1.49 16.71
N THR A 67 -4.34 -1.48 15.41
CA THR A 67 -3.35 -1.11 14.38
C THR A 67 -2.85 0.32 14.57
N LYS A 68 -3.74 1.24 14.98
CA LYS A 68 -3.38 2.63 15.29
C LYS A 68 -2.34 2.79 16.40
N ASP A 69 -2.27 1.83 17.32
CA ASP A 69 -1.31 1.84 18.43
C ASP A 69 -0.02 1.06 18.09
N THR A 70 0.06 0.44 16.91
CA THR A 70 1.21 -0.34 16.46
C THR A 70 2.41 0.58 16.22
N LEU A 71 3.49 0.30 16.96
CA LEU A 71 4.74 1.05 16.89
C LEU A 71 5.65 0.41 15.85
N ILE A 72 6.28 1.25 15.03
CA ILE A 72 7.31 0.82 14.09
C ILE A 72 8.61 0.55 14.85
N GLU A 73 9.31 -0.49 14.47
CA GLU A 73 10.66 -0.76 14.95
C GLU A 73 11.67 0.00 14.08
N ASN A 74 12.23 1.07 14.64
CA ASN A 74 13.14 1.97 13.93
C ASN A 74 14.63 1.69 14.24
N ASP A 75 14.93 0.65 15.02
CA ASP A 75 16.32 0.22 15.28
C ASP A 75 16.92 -0.50 14.05
N PHE A 76 16.08 -0.91 13.08
CA PHE A 76 16.51 -1.42 11.78
C PHE A 76 16.36 -0.34 10.70
N PRO A 77 17.30 -0.23 9.74
CA PRO A 77 17.25 0.77 8.66
C PRO A 77 16.30 0.36 7.53
N TRP A 78 15.05 0.02 7.86
CA TRP A 78 14.08 -0.52 6.92
C TRP A 78 13.67 0.49 5.85
N GLN A 79 13.61 1.79 6.18
CA GLN A 79 13.26 2.85 5.22
C GLN A 79 14.31 2.95 4.12
N ASP A 80 15.59 3.01 4.49
CA ASP A 80 16.70 3.01 3.54
C ASP A 80 16.69 1.75 2.66
N GLN A 81 16.41 0.58 3.26
CA GLN A 81 16.33 -0.68 2.52
C GLN A 81 15.16 -0.70 1.52
N HIS A 82 13.99 -0.22 1.94
CA HIS A 82 12.82 -0.12 1.07
C HIS A 82 13.07 0.85 -0.07
N PHE A 83 13.58 2.06 0.22
CA PHE A 83 13.84 3.06 -0.80
C PHE A 83 14.88 2.59 -1.82
N LYS A 84 15.99 2.02 -1.37
CA LYS A 84 17.00 1.39 -2.26
C LYS A 84 16.41 0.27 -3.11
N SER A 85 15.47 -0.50 -2.58
CA SER A 85 14.79 -1.55 -3.33
C SER A 85 13.92 -0.97 -4.45
N LEU A 86 13.21 0.14 -4.18
CA LEU A 86 12.43 0.85 -5.20
C LEU A 86 13.35 1.44 -6.27
N GLN A 87 14.40 2.16 -5.87
CA GLN A 87 15.39 2.72 -6.80
C GLN A 87 16.00 1.62 -7.69
N THR A 88 16.45 0.51 -7.10
CA THR A 88 17.09 -0.55 -7.89
C THR A 88 16.10 -1.24 -8.85
N SER A 89 14.84 -1.38 -8.45
CA SER A 89 13.83 -2.09 -9.23
C SER A 89 13.23 -1.25 -10.34
N TYR A 90 13.07 0.06 -10.11
CA TYR A 90 12.27 0.95 -10.95
C TYR A 90 13.02 2.15 -11.52
N ARG A 91 14.32 2.36 -11.24
CA ARG A 91 15.07 3.52 -11.74
C ARG A 91 15.05 3.71 -13.26
N VAL A 92 14.87 2.62 -14.02
CA VAL A 92 14.76 2.64 -15.49
C VAL A 92 13.32 2.43 -15.98
N SER A 93 12.34 2.50 -15.08
CA SER A 93 10.92 2.51 -15.45
C SER A 93 10.53 3.88 -16.00
N PRO A 94 9.49 3.95 -16.86
CA PRO A 94 9.12 5.19 -17.53
C PRO A 94 8.80 6.37 -16.60
N TYR A 95 8.27 6.12 -15.39
CA TYR A 95 7.77 7.18 -14.53
C TYR A 95 8.47 7.34 -13.18
N PHE A 96 9.38 6.44 -12.78
CA PHE A 96 9.99 6.52 -11.45
C PHE A 96 10.72 7.84 -11.18
N GLU A 97 11.46 8.36 -12.17
CA GLU A 97 12.21 9.62 -12.01
C GLU A 97 11.31 10.82 -11.71
N PHE A 98 10.06 10.79 -12.14
CA PHE A 98 9.09 11.87 -11.88
C PHE A 98 8.51 11.82 -10.47
N PHE A 99 8.61 10.67 -9.80
CA PHE A 99 8.06 10.47 -8.45
C PHE A 99 9.14 10.29 -7.37
N GLU A 100 10.41 10.19 -7.76
CA GLU A 100 11.51 9.87 -6.84
C GLU A 100 11.63 10.91 -5.72
N ASP A 101 11.60 12.20 -6.07
CA ASP A 101 11.69 13.29 -5.09
C ASP A 101 10.45 13.37 -4.19
N ASP A 102 9.27 13.06 -4.72
CA ASP A 102 8.01 13.13 -3.96
C ASP A 102 7.82 11.94 -3.01
N ILE A 103 8.31 10.75 -3.39
CA ILE A 103 8.23 9.55 -2.55
C ILE A 103 9.35 9.50 -1.50
N ALA A 104 10.49 10.14 -1.75
CA ALA A 104 11.66 10.13 -0.86
C ALA A 104 11.36 10.59 0.59
N PRO A 105 10.56 11.65 0.84
CA PRO A 105 10.17 12.06 2.19
C PRO A 105 9.55 10.95 3.05
N LEU A 106 8.81 10.01 2.44
CA LEU A 106 8.21 8.86 3.15
C LEU A 106 9.27 7.90 3.71
N PHE A 107 10.47 7.92 3.16
CA PHE A 107 11.60 7.09 3.61
C PHE A 107 12.59 7.88 4.48
N GLN A 108 12.49 9.21 4.52
CA GLN A 108 13.35 10.07 5.35
C GLN A 108 12.68 10.44 6.69
N LYS A 109 11.34 10.54 6.71
CA LYS A 109 10.57 10.84 7.91
C LYS A 109 10.58 9.65 8.87
N LYS A 110 11.05 9.84 10.11
CA LYS A 110 11.00 8.81 11.14
C LYS A 110 9.58 8.65 11.69
N TYR A 111 8.90 7.57 11.32
CA TYR A 111 7.52 7.28 11.76
C TYR A 111 7.48 6.56 13.11
N LYS A 112 6.57 7.00 13.99
CA LYS A 112 6.32 6.34 15.29
C LYS A 112 5.26 5.25 15.17
N PHE A 113 4.11 5.57 14.55
CA PHE A 113 2.99 4.66 14.41
C PHE A 113 2.82 4.17 12.96
N LEU A 114 2.35 2.93 12.81
CA LEU A 114 2.13 2.31 11.51
C LEU A 114 1.09 3.06 10.66
N HIS A 115 0.00 3.50 11.27
CA HIS A 115 -1.04 4.26 10.56
C HIS A 115 -0.54 5.59 10.00
N ASP A 116 0.43 6.24 10.63
CA ASP A 116 0.96 7.51 10.14
C ASP A 116 1.57 7.34 8.74
N ILE A 117 2.39 6.30 8.54
CA ILE A 117 2.93 6.01 7.22
C ILE A 117 1.87 5.44 6.27
N ASN A 118 0.91 4.63 6.74
CA ASN A 118 -0.15 4.15 5.84
C ASN A 118 -0.93 5.30 5.20
N ILE A 119 -1.30 6.31 6.00
CA ILE A 119 -1.99 7.50 5.51
C ILE A 119 -1.08 8.30 4.58
N ASP A 120 0.17 8.54 4.94
CA ASP A 120 1.09 9.29 4.07
C ASP A 120 1.35 8.56 2.73
N THR A 121 1.44 7.22 2.73
CA THR A 121 1.55 6.45 1.47
C THR A 121 0.28 6.53 0.63
N PHE A 122 -0.89 6.57 1.25
CA PHE A 122 -2.15 6.80 0.53
C PHE A 122 -2.19 8.19 -0.08
N LEU A 123 -1.80 9.23 0.67
CA LEU A 123 -1.77 10.60 0.17
C LEU A 123 -0.84 10.76 -1.03
N PHE A 124 0.36 10.17 -0.97
CA PHE A 124 1.28 10.13 -2.09
C PHE A 124 0.66 9.44 -3.32
N VAL A 125 0.04 8.27 -3.15
CA VAL A 125 -0.57 7.54 -4.27
C VAL A 125 -1.77 8.30 -4.83
N ALA A 126 -2.58 8.93 -3.99
CA ALA A 126 -3.72 9.72 -4.42
C ALA A 126 -3.28 10.92 -5.28
N ASP A 127 -2.22 11.61 -4.87
CA ASP A 127 -1.61 12.70 -5.63
C ASP A 127 -1.03 12.20 -6.97
N ALA A 128 -0.28 11.09 -6.96
CA ALA A 128 0.31 10.48 -8.16
C ALA A 128 -0.77 10.01 -9.17
N LEU A 129 -1.93 9.55 -8.68
CA LEU A 129 -3.08 9.18 -9.49
C LEU A 129 -3.96 10.37 -9.90
N GLN A 130 -3.66 11.58 -9.41
CA GLN A 130 -4.47 12.79 -9.61
C GLN A 130 -5.93 12.62 -9.16
N ILE A 131 -6.15 11.92 -8.04
CA ILE A 131 -7.46 11.74 -7.43
C ILE A 131 -7.58 12.57 -6.15
N GLU A 132 -8.79 13.09 -5.88
CA GLU A 132 -9.05 13.88 -4.68
C GLU A 132 -8.79 13.03 -3.42
N PRO A 133 -7.86 13.43 -2.53
CA PRO A 133 -7.49 12.67 -1.35
C PRO A 133 -8.49 12.85 -0.19
N SER A 134 -9.78 12.89 -0.48
CA SER A 134 -10.84 13.10 0.52
C SER A 134 -11.22 11.78 1.19
N PHE A 135 -10.91 11.67 2.48
CA PHE A 135 -11.32 10.53 3.31
C PHE A 135 -11.71 10.97 4.71
N SER A 136 -12.54 10.16 5.37
CA SER A 136 -12.81 10.26 6.81
C SER A 136 -12.23 9.07 7.57
N LYS A 137 -12.11 9.19 8.88
CA LYS A 137 -11.60 8.14 9.77
C LYS A 137 -12.72 7.67 10.70
N THR A 138 -12.81 6.37 10.95
CA THR A 138 -13.70 5.86 12.01
C THR A 138 -13.21 6.31 13.39
N ILE A 139 -14.15 6.54 14.31
CA ILE A 139 -13.88 6.80 15.73
C ILE A 139 -14.22 5.58 16.61
N THR A 140 -15.05 4.69 16.09
CA THR A 140 -15.44 3.41 16.68
C THR A 140 -15.37 2.33 15.61
N TYR A 141 -15.02 1.12 16.03
CA TYR A 141 -14.97 -0.03 15.14
C TYR A 141 -16.36 -0.35 14.59
N GLN A 142 -16.48 -0.44 13.27
CA GLN A 142 -17.75 -0.76 12.62
C GLN A 142 -17.89 -2.27 12.45
N LEU A 143 -18.77 -2.91 13.22
CA LEU A 143 -19.02 -4.35 13.10
C LEU A 143 -19.70 -4.69 11.76
N GLU A 144 -20.78 -3.97 11.47
CA GLU A 144 -21.55 -4.06 10.24
C GLU A 144 -21.55 -2.70 9.55
N THR A 145 -21.49 -2.71 8.23
CA THR A 145 -21.57 -1.50 7.42
C THR A 145 -22.56 -1.72 6.30
N LEU A 146 -23.45 -0.75 6.09
CA LEU A 146 -24.35 -0.72 4.92
C LEU A 146 -23.60 -0.27 3.65
N GLU A 147 -22.37 0.22 3.83
CA GLU A 147 -21.48 0.67 2.77
C GLU A 147 -20.72 -0.48 2.14
N LYS A 148 -20.06 -0.21 1.01
CA LYS A 148 -19.16 -1.20 0.40
C LYS A 148 -17.98 -1.48 1.33
N ASP A 149 -17.86 -2.71 1.80
CA ASP A 149 -16.78 -3.13 2.70
C ASP A 149 -15.59 -3.69 1.93
N GLY A 150 -14.51 -2.91 1.86
CA GLY A 150 -13.23 -3.27 1.24
C GLY A 150 -12.16 -3.68 2.24
N ARG A 151 -12.47 -3.83 3.54
CA ARG A 151 -11.45 -4.13 4.57
C ARG A 151 -10.70 -5.44 4.33
N PHE A 152 -11.36 -6.42 3.71
CA PHE A 152 -10.76 -7.70 3.34
C PHE A 152 -9.55 -7.55 2.40
N LEU A 153 -9.46 -6.46 1.62
CA LEU A 153 -8.35 -6.19 0.70
C LEU A 153 -7.02 -5.96 1.41
N ALA A 154 -7.04 -5.65 2.72
CA ALA A 154 -5.83 -5.60 3.52
C ALA A 154 -5.28 -6.98 3.89
N GLU A 155 -6.05 -8.06 3.73
CA GLU A 155 -5.60 -9.42 4.00
C GLU A 155 -4.97 -10.05 2.76
N LYS A 156 -3.72 -10.49 2.88
CA LYS A 156 -2.98 -11.09 1.75
C LYS A 156 -3.63 -12.35 1.17
N ASN A 157 -4.42 -13.06 1.97
CA ASN A 157 -5.04 -14.33 1.61
C ASN A 157 -6.48 -14.16 1.07
N LEU A 158 -7.04 -12.95 1.14
CA LEU A 158 -8.41 -12.64 0.69
C LEU A 158 -8.40 -11.77 -0.57
N GLN A 159 -7.32 -11.85 -1.34
CA GLN A 159 -7.20 -11.06 -2.57
C GLN A 159 -8.18 -11.57 -3.62
N PRO A 160 -8.81 -10.68 -4.40
CA PRO A 160 -9.84 -11.08 -5.35
C PRO A 160 -9.26 -11.98 -6.44
N GLU A 161 -9.94 -13.09 -6.71
CA GLU A 161 -9.70 -13.93 -7.89
C GLU A 161 -10.37 -13.27 -9.10
N LYS A 162 -9.75 -12.20 -9.62
CA LYS A 162 -10.19 -11.48 -10.82
C LYS A 162 -9.08 -11.42 -11.86
N GLU A 163 -9.47 -11.26 -13.12
CA GLU A 163 -8.52 -10.92 -14.17
C GLU A 163 -8.03 -9.49 -13.98
N PHE A 164 -6.71 -9.32 -13.99
CA PHE A 164 -6.06 -8.01 -13.95
C PHE A 164 -5.67 -7.62 -15.37
N LEU A 165 -5.96 -6.37 -15.75
CA LEU A 165 -5.46 -5.82 -17.00
C LEU A 165 -3.93 -5.86 -16.98
N LYS A 166 -3.36 -6.46 -18.02
CA LYS A 166 -1.91 -6.59 -18.15
C LYS A 166 -1.32 -5.28 -18.64
N TYR A 167 -0.20 -4.91 -18.05
CA TYR A 167 0.66 -3.81 -18.47
C TYR A 167 2.09 -4.34 -18.57
N LYS A 168 2.97 -3.58 -19.23
CA LYS A 168 4.38 -3.93 -19.29
C LYS A 168 4.99 -3.75 -17.90
N GLN A 169 5.70 -4.75 -17.40
CA GLN A 169 6.43 -4.67 -16.13
C GLN A 169 7.93 -4.72 -16.38
N MET A 170 8.72 -4.18 -15.45
CA MET A 170 10.18 -4.07 -15.62
C MET A 170 10.92 -5.38 -15.92
N PHE A 171 10.39 -6.51 -15.44
CA PHE A 171 11.04 -7.82 -15.54
C PHE A 171 10.10 -8.91 -16.09
N ASP A 172 9.04 -8.50 -16.81
CA ASP A 172 8.06 -9.44 -17.39
C ASP A 172 8.69 -10.41 -18.40
N ASP A 173 9.76 -10.00 -19.07
CA ASP A 173 10.60 -10.80 -19.95
C ASP A 173 11.29 -11.98 -19.21
N LYS A 174 11.56 -11.82 -17.91
CA LYS A 174 12.27 -12.82 -17.09
C LYS A 174 11.35 -13.75 -16.32
N HIS A 175 10.36 -13.21 -15.61
CA HIS A 175 9.49 -14.00 -14.72
C HIS A 175 8.00 -13.92 -15.10
N GLY A 176 7.68 -13.35 -16.25
CA GLY A 176 6.30 -13.15 -16.70
C GLY A 176 5.60 -12.01 -15.97
N PHE A 177 4.32 -11.82 -16.30
CA PHE A 177 3.48 -10.83 -15.63
C PHE A 177 3.09 -11.31 -14.22
N ILE A 178 3.29 -10.46 -13.21
CA ILE A 178 2.88 -10.71 -11.83
C ILE A 178 1.69 -9.80 -11.49
N PRO A 179 0.47 -10.35 -11.37
CA PRO A 179 -0.71 -9.54 -11.08
C PRO A 179 -0.70 -9.05 -9.63
N ASN A 180 -1.45 -7.97 -9.40
CA ASN A 180 -1.79 -7.45 -8.08
C ASN A 180 -0.60 -7.21 -7.14
N LEU A 181 0.48 -6.67 -7.70
CA LEU A 181 1.57 -6.08 -6.94
C LEU A 181 1.10 -4.79 -6.25
N SER A 182 1.98 -4.19 -5.47
CA SER A 182 1.87 -2.82 -4.98
C SER A 182 1.46 -1.89 -6.12
N ILE A 183 0.59 -0.92 -5.83
CA ILE A 183 0.23 0.13 -6.77
C ILE A 183 1.44 0.87 -7.35
N LEU A 184 2.56 0.90 -6.62
CA LEU A 184 3.82 1.49 -7.09
C LEU A 184 4.31 0.85 -8.39
N ASP A 185 4.12 -0.47 -8.57
CA ASP A 185 4.55 -1.16 -9.79
C ASP A 185 3.83 -0.59 -11.02
N LEU A 186 2.51 -0.41 -10.90
CA LEU A 186 1.69 0.17 -11.95
C LEU A 186 1.99 1.67 -12.14
N LEU A 187 2.10 2.44 -11.06
CA LEU A 187 2.40 3.88 -11.11
C LEU A 187 3.74 4.16 -11.78
N PHE A 188 4.78 3.40 -11.48
CA PHE A 188 6.10 3.62 -12.07
C PHE A 188 6.17 3.19 -13.54
N MET A 189 5.26 2.32 -14.00
CA MET A 189 5.15 1.92 -15.41
C MET A 189 4.24 2.82 -16.23
N GLU A 190 3.11 3.27 -15.68
CA GLU A 190 2.04 3.96 -16.41
C GLU A 190 1.82 5.42 -15.97
N GLY A 191 2.41 5.84 -14.86
CA GLY A 191 2.22 7.18 -14.32
C GLY A 191 0.76 7.45 -13.97
N PRO A 192 0.24 8.67 -14.22
CA PRO A 192 -1.18 9.00 -14.02
C PRO A 192 -2.14 8.11 -14.84
N ASN A 193 -1.67 7.52 -15.95
CA ASN A 193 -2.49 6.59 -16.76
C ASN A 193 -2.80 5.28 -16.03
N ALA A 194 -2.19 5.01 -14.87
CA ALA A 194 -2.53 3.86 -14.01
C ALA A 194 -4.04 3.74 -13.74
N VAL A 195 -4.78 4.85 -13.73
CA VAL A 195 -6.24 4.87 -13.55
C VAL A 195 -6.98 4.06 -14.61
N SER A 196 -6.46 3.93 -15.83
CA SER A 196 -7.10 3.15 -16.90
C SER A 196 -7.07 1.63 -16.67
N PHE A 197 -6.37 1.16 -15.63
CA PHE A 197 -6.21 -0.27 -15.32
C PHE A 197 -7.12 -0.76 -14.17
N PHE A 198 -8.00 0.09 -13.65
CA PHE A 198 -8.83 -0.20 -12.46
C PHE A 198 -10.19 -0.83 -12.76
#